data_AF-A0A942QQE8-F1
#
_entry.id   AF-A0A942QQE8-F1
#
_cell.length_a   1.000
_cell.length_b   1.000
_cell.length_c   1.000
_cell.angle_alpha   90.00
_cell.angle_beta   90.00
_cell.angle_gamma   90.00
#
_symmetry.space_group_name_H-M   'P 1'
#
loop_
_entity.id
_entity.type
_entity.pdbx_description
1 polymer ?
#
loop_
_entity_poly.entity_id
_entity_poly.type
_entity_poly.pdbx_seq_one_letter_code
_entity_poly.pdbx_strand_id
1 'polypeptide(L)'
;MAAEPRQERLGATVLSLGATLVAALEWLDRPQPGEVVEPLPDWQVSFNLALYGAILVLLLIALVRLPRIVADRPDLRPLFLGLILVGSLAAAYLVGHDLGLV
;
A
#
# COMPACT_ATOMS: atom_id res chain seq x y z
N MET A 1 -2.20 -19.07 -25.25
CA MET A 1 -1.17 -18.49 -24.35
C MET A 1 -1.82 -18.33 -22.99
N ALA A 2 -1.60 -19.29 -22.08
CA ALA A 2 -2.09 -19.23 -20.71
C ALA A 2 -1.06 -18.46 -19.87
N ALA A 3 -1.26 -17.15 -19.68
CA ALA A 3 -0.48 -16.40 -18.71
C ALA A 3 -0.88 -16.92 -17.31
N GLU A 4 0.11 -17.44 -16.61
CA GLU A 4 0.01 -18.36 -15.49
C GLU A 4 -0.61 -17.70 -14.22
N PRO A 5 -1.41 -18.41 -13.41
CA PRO A 5 -1.81 -17.95 -12.07
C PRO A 5 -0.60 -17.66 -11.15
N ARG A 6 0.57 -18.21 -11.50
CA ARG A 6 1.86 -17.93 -10.85
C ARG A 6 2.35 -16.51 -11.12
N GLN A 7 2.08 -15.96 -12.30
CA GLN A 7 2.48 -14.62 -12.71
C GLN A 7 1.60 -13.56 -12.02
N GLU A 8 0.30 -13.82 -11.86
CA GLU A 8 -0.59 -13.00 -11.02
C GLU A 8 -0.17 -13.02 -9.54
N ARG A 9 0.23 -14.19 -9.00
CA ARG A 9 0.72 -14.29 -7.61
C ARG A 9 2.04 -13.55 -7.40
N LEU A 10 2.97 -13.65 -8.35
CA LEU A 10 4.23 -12.91 -8.31
C LEU A 10 3.98 -11.40 -8.38
N GLY A 11 3.11 -10.95 -9.27
CA GLY A 11 2.70 -9.55 -9.36
C GLY A 11 2.08 -9.05 -8.05
N ALA A 12 1.13 -9.79 -7.48
CA ALA A 12 0.49 -9.44 -6.21
C ALA A 12 1.47 -9.44 -5.03
N THR A 13 2.43 -10.36 -5.01
CA THR A 13 3.47 -10.44 -3.96
C THR A 13 4.41 -9.25 -4.05
N VAL A 14 4.92 -8.94 -5.24
CA VAL A 14 5.81 -7.80 -5.47
C VAL A 14 5.12 -6.48 -5.14
N LEU A 15 3.85 -6.34 -5.53
CA LEU A 15 3.04 -5.16 -5.18
C LEU A 15 2.80 -5.04 -3.67
N SER A 16 2.47 -6.14 -3.00
CA SER A 16 2.24 -6.13 -1.55
C SER A 16 3.52 -5.84 -0.77
N LEU A 17 4.65 -6.41 -1.20
CA LEU A 17 5.96 -6.12 -0.60
C LEU A 17 6.38 -4.67 -0.85
N GLY A 18 6.22 -4.18 -2.08
CA GLY A 18 6.54 -2.80 -2.45
C GLY A 18 5.71 -1.81 -1.63
N ALA A 19 4.40 -2.02 -1.52
CA ALA A 19 3.51 -1.17 -0.72
C ALA A 19 3.86 -1.19 0.77
N THR A 20 4.18 -2.37 1.33
CA THR A 20 4.59 -2.50 2.73
C THR A 20 5.92 -1.81 3.00
N LEU A 21 6.87 -1.93 2.07
CA LEU A 21 8.19 -1.29 2.18
C LEU A 21 8.07 0.23 2.12
N VAL A 22 7.26 0.77 1.21
CA VAL A 22 7.01 2.21 1.08
C VAL A 22 6.38 2.76 2.37
N ALA A 23 5.34 2.11 2.89
CA ALA A 23 4.72 2.52 4.14
C ALA A 23 5.68 2.47 5.34
N ALA A 24 6.60 1.49 5.38
CA ALA A 24 7.62 1.40 6.42
C ALA A 24 8.68 2.50 6.31
N LEU A 25 9.08 2.86 5.08
CA LEU A 25 10.03 3.95 4.85
C LEU A 25 9.42 5.31 5.22
N GLU A 26 8.17 5.58 4.89
CA GLU A 26 7.48 6.80 5.32
C GLU A 26 7.24 6.87 6.83
N TRP A 27 6.99 5.72 7.47
CA TRP A 27 6.92 5.69 8.92
C TRP A 27 8.26 6.03 9.57
N LEU A 28 9.36 5.57 8.98
CA LEU A 28 10.72 5.90 9.45
C LEU A 28 11.08 7.36 9.17
N ASP A 29 10.55 7.94 8.10
CA ASP A 29 10.80 9.33 7.69
C ASP A 29 9.87 10.34 8.40
N ARG A 30 9.05 9.89 9.36
CA ARG A 30 8.18 10.79 10.11
C ARG A 30 9.03 11.79 10.90
N PRO A 31 8.75 13.11 10.77
CA PRO A 31 9.49 14.13 11.47
C PRO A 31 9.30 13.97 12.99
N GLN A 32 10.39 14.15 13.72
CA GLN A 32 10.37 14.05 15.18
C GLN A 32 9.68 15.28 15.79
N PRO A 33 9.11 15.18 17.00
CA PRO A 33 8.51 16.32 17.66
C PRO A 33 9.54 17.45 17.82
N GLY A 34 9.30 18.58 17.14
CA GLY A 34 10.19 19.76 17.16
C GLY A 34 11.05 19.96 15.90
N GLU A 35 10.93 19.09 14.90
CA GLU A 35 11.64 19.22 13.63
C GLU A 35 10.92 20.21 12.70
N VAL A 36 11.68 21.14 12.09
CA VAL A 36 11.14 22.06 11.09
C VAL A 36 11.06 21.31 9.77
N VAL A 37 9.84 20.94 9.38
CA VAL A 37 9.57 20.25 8.12
C VAL A 37 9.62 21.28 7.00
N GLU A 38 10.62 21.16 6.14
CA GLU A 38 10.63 21.93 4.89
C GLU A 38 9.47 21.48 4.01
N PRO A 39 8.68 22.42 3.45
CA PRO A 39 7.57 22.07 2.60
C PRO A 39 8.09 21.34 1.35
N LEU A 40 7.54 20.15 1.10
CA LEU A 40 7.84 19.40 -0.11
C LEU A 40 7.44 20.21 -1.36
N PRO A 41 8.18 20.10 -2.47
CA PRO A 41 7.79 20.66 -3.75
C PRO A 41 6.41 20.14 -4.21
N ASP A 42 5.58 21.00 -4.80
CA ASP A 42 4.20 20.66 -5.22
C ASP A 42 4.12 19.46 -6.18
N TRP A 43 5.12 19.28 -7.05
CA TRP A 43 5.19 18.14 -7.97
C TRP A 43 5.39 16.81 -7.22
N GLN A 44 6.11 16.85 -6.10
CA GLN A 44 6.39 15.68 -5.27
C GLN A 44 5.15 15.30 -4.46
N VAL A 45 4.42 16.29 -3.93
CA VAL A 45 3.13 16.07 -3.28
C VAL A 45 2.12 15.43 -4.26
N SER A 46 2.03 15.96 -5.48
CA SER A 46 1.13 15.42 -6.51
C SER A 46 1.52 13.99 -6.94
N PHE A 47 2.82 13.70 -7.03
CA PHE A 47 3.33 12.37 -7.33
C PHE A 47 3.04 11.37 -6.21
N ASN A 48 3.29 11.76 -4.97
CA ASN A 48 3.02 10.95 -3.77
C ASN A 48 1.53 10.64 -3.65
N LEU A 49 0.66 11.64 -3.81
CA LEU A 49 -0.78 11.47 -3.81
C LEU A 49 -1.24 10.46 -4.87
N ALA A 50 -0.70 10.56 -6.09
CA ALA A 50 -1.02 9.61 -7.16
C ALA A 50 -0.51 8.20 -6.85
N LEU A 51 0.69 8.08 -6.28
CA LEU A 51 1.30 6.81 -5.91
C LEU A 51 0.51 6.11 -4.78
N TYR A 52 0.24 6.80 -3.68
CA TYR A 52 -0.50 6.25 -2.54
C TYR A 52 -1.96 5.99 -2.90
N GLY A 53 -2.57 6.85 -3.73
CA GLY A 53 -3.88 6.60 -4.29
C GLY A 53 -3.92 5.31 -5.12
N ALA A 54 -2.93 5.09 -5.99
CA ALA A 54 -2.81 3.85 -6.76
C ALA A 54 -2.59 2.62 -5.86
N ILE A 55 -1.72 2.72 -4.85
CA ILE A 55 -1.48 1.64 -3.88
C ILE A 55 -2.76 1.30 -3.13
N LEU A 56 -3.51 2.30 -2.65
CA LEU A 56 -4.77 2.11 -1.95
C LEU A 56 -5.78 1.37 -2.84
N VAL A 57 -5.94 1.80 -4.09
CA VAL A 57 -6.83 1.11 -5.06
C VAL A 57 -6.40 -0.33 -5.27
N LEU A 58 -5.10 -0.60 -5.43
CA LEU A 58 -4.59 -1.96 -5.63
C LEU A 58 -4.80 -2.84 -4.38
N LEU A 59 -4.66 -2.28 -3.18
CA LEU A 59 -4.94 -3.00 -1.93
C LEU A 59 -6.43 -3.30 -1.74
N LEU A 60 -7.32 -2.38 -2.12
CA LEU A 60 -8.77 -2.63 -2.12
C LEU A 60 -9.14 -3.73 -3.14
N ILE A 61 -8.55 -3.71 -4.32
CA ILE A 61 -8.72 -4.79 -5.31
C ILE A 61 -8.18 -6.12 -4.75
N ALA A 62 -7.02 -6.10 -4.09
CA ALA A 62 -6.45 -7.29 -3.45
C ALA A 62 -7.36 -7.82 -2.34
N LEU A 63 -8.01 -6.95 -1.56
CA LEU A 63 -8.97 -7.32 -0.53
C LEU A 63 -10.19 -8.03 -1.12
N VAL A 64 -10.76 -7.50 -2.22
CA VAL A 64 -11.88 -8.13 -2.94
C VAL A 64 -11.45 -9.48 -3.54
N ARG A 65 -10.22 -9.57 -4.06
CA ARG A 65 -9.68 -10.79 -4.67
C ARG A 65 -9.10 -11.78 -3.65
N LEU A 66 -9.02 -11.42 -2.36
CA LEU A 66 -8.39 -12.23 -1.32
C LEU A 66 -8.87 -13.69 -1.31
N PRO A 67 -10.18 -14.01 -1.36
CA PRO A 67 -10.66 -15.39 -1.35
C PRO A 67 -10.08 -16.25 -2.49
N ARG A 68 -9.80 -15.60 -3.64
CA ARG A 68 -9.22 -16.24 -4.82
C ARG A 68 -7.70 -16.40 -4.70
N ILE A 69 -7.02 -15.46 -4.05
CA ILE A 69 -5.56 -15.46 -3.84
C ILE A 69 -5.16 -16.59 -2.88
N VAL A 70 -5.89 -16.74 -1.77
CA VAL A 70 -5.61 -17.76 -0.74
C VAL A 70 -6.38 -19.06 -0.94
N ALA A 71 -7.01 -19.27 -2.10
CA ALA A 71 -7.76 -20.50 -2.40
C ALA A 71 -6.89 -21.77 -2.25
N ASP A 72 -5.61 -21.70 -2.61
CA ASP A 72 -4.68 -22.83 -2.51
C ASP A 72 -3.99 -22.97 -1.14
N ARG A 73 -4.09 -21.93 -0.29
CA ARG A 73 -3.36 -21.82 1.00
C ARG A 73 -4.24 -21.08 2.03
N PRO A 74 -5.35 -21.68 2.50
CA PRO A 74 -6.31 -21.02 3.38
C PRO A 74 -5.70 -20.57 4.71
N ASP A 75 -4.66 -21.25 5.19
CA ASP A 75 -3.96 -20.93 6.45
C ASP A 75 -3.24 -19.57 6.41
N LEU A 76 -2.92 -19.06 5.21
CA LEU A 76 -2.27 -17.76 5.03
C LEU A 76 -3.28 -16.60 4.96
N ARG A 77 -4.58 -16.89 4.93
CA ARG A 77 -5.65 -15.89 4.86
C ARG A 77 -5.55 -14.80 5.96
N PRO A 78 -5.39 -15.11 7.26
CA PRO A 78 -5.29 -14.07 8.28
C PRO A 78 -4.06 -13.19 8.11
N LEU A 79 -2.93 -13.76 7.65
CA LEU A 79 -1.70 -13.01 7.38
C LEU A 79 -1.89 -12.01 6.23
N PHE A 80 -2.41 -12.48 5.09
CA PHE A 80 -2.68 -11.62 3.93
C PHE A 80 -3.74 -10.55 4.24
N LEU A 81 -4.81 -10.93 4.96
CA LEU A 81 -5.82 -9.97 5.40
C LEU A 81 -5.19 -8.89 6.27
N GLY A 82 -4.37 -9.27 7.27
CA GLY A 82 -3.67 -8.32 8.13
C GLY A 82 -2.78 -7.36 7.35
N LEU A 83 -1.95 -7.88 6.44
CA LEU A 83 -1.08 -7.05 5.60
C LEU A 83 -1.87 -6.08 4.72
N ILE A 84 -2.94 -6.55 4.06
CA ILE A 84 -3.78 -5.71 3.21
C ILE A 84 -4.47 -4.62 4.02
N LEU A 85 -4.99 -4.95 5.21
CA LEU A 85 -5.66 -3.97 6.07
C LEU A 85 -4.69 -2.91 6.59
N VAL A 86 -3.52 -3.33 7.09
CA VAL A 86 -2.49 -2.39 7.57
C VAL A 86 -2.02 -1.48 6.44
N GLY A 87 -1.72 -2.04 5.26
CA GLY A 87 -1.34 -1.25 4.09
C GLY A 87 -2.45 -0.29 3.64
N SER A 88 -3.71 -0.73 3.69
CA SER A 88 -4.85 0.11 3.29
C SER A 88 -5.05 1.28 4.26
N LEU A 89 -4.89 1.06 5.56
CA LEU A 89 -4.94 2.12 6.58
C LEU A 89 -3.81 3.13 6.38
N ALA A 90 -2.59 2.66 6.16
CA ALA A 90 -1.43 3.53 5.92
C ALA A 90 -1.62 4.37 4.66
N ALA A 91 -1.96 3.75 3.53
CA ALA A 91 -2.19 4.45 2.27
C ALA A 91 -3.36 5.44 2.37
N ALA A 92 -4.45 5.08 3.05
CA ALA A 92 -5.58 5.99 3.27
C ALA A 92 -5.19 7.19 4.16
N TYR A 93 -4.37 6.97 5.19
CA TYR A 93 -3.84 8.05 6.04
C TYR A 93 -2.99 9.02 5.22
N LEU A 94 -2.08 8.50 4.39
CA LEU A 94 -1.16 9.32 3.58
C LEU A 94 -1.91 10.11 2.51
N VAL A 95 -2.84 9.48 1.81
CA VAL A 95 -3.74 10.18 0.88
C VAL A 95 -4.55 11.26 1.61
N GLY A 96 -5.06 10.96 2.81
CA GLY A 96 -5.77 11.94 3.63
C GLY A 96 -4.89 13.13 4.05
N HIS A 97 -3.66 12.86 4.44
CA HIS A 97 -2.67 13.88 4.79
C HIS A 97 -2.33 14.77 3.60
N ASP A 98 -2.03 14.18 2.43
CA ASP A 98 -1.72 14.91 1.20
C ASP A 98 -2.89 15.78 0.72
N LEU A 99 -4.13 15.36 1.00
CA LEU A 99 -5.35 16.13 0.72
C LEU A 99 -5.69 17.16 1.80
N GLY A 100 -4.94 17.23 2.91
CA GLY A 100 -5.21 18.12 4.03
C GLY A 100 -6.46 17.76 4.84
N LEU A 101 -6.87 16.49 4.83
CA LEU A 101 -8.06 15.98 5.53
C LEU A 101 -7.77 15.52 6.96
N VAL A 102 -6.50 15.28 7.30
CA VAL A 102 -6.05 14.77 8.60
C VAL A 102 -4.72 15.39 8.97
#